data_AF-A0A359IHD4-F1
#
_entry.id   AF-A0A359IHD4-F1
#
_cell.length_a   1.000
_cell.length_b   1.000
_cell.length_c   1.000
_cell.angle_alpha   90.00
_cell.angle_beta   90.00
_cell.angle_gamma   90.00
#
_symmetry.space_group_name_H-M   'P 1'
#
loop_
_entity.id
_entity.type
_entity.pdbx_description
1 polymer ?
#
loop_
_entity_poly.entity_id
_entity_poly.type
_entity_poly.pdbx_seq_one_letter_code
_entity_poly.pdbx_strand_id
1 'polypeptide(L)' 'MENDVQLFPCYSLPLRDYLMSNGLRYKLSALNENSRKKMWIFIDNDKLNSLLMEWKKTKPI' A
#
# COMPACT_ATOMS: atom_id res chain seq x y z
N MET A 1 11.04 -4.24 24.46
CA MET A 1 11.57 -4.36 23.08
C MET A 1 10.50 -3.80 22.18
N GLU A 2 10.73 -2.63 21.61
CA GLU A 2 9.76 -2.02 20.70
C GLU A 2 9.84 -2.78 19.37
N ASN A 3 8.72 -3.34 18.92
CA ASN A 3 8.65 -4.01 17.63
C ASN A 3 8.35 -2.95 16.58
N ASP A 4 9.34 -2.63 15.74
CA ASP A 4 9.16 -1.69 14.64
C ASP A 4 8.12 -2.22 13.65
N VAL A 5 7.13 -1.38 13.32
CA VAL A 5 6.11 -1.69 12.32
C VAL A 5 6.59 -1.23 10.96
N GLN A 6 6.74 -2.17 10.03
CA GLN A 6 7.08 -1.86 8.63
C GLN A 6 5.85 -1.28 7.91
N LEU A 7 6.08 -0.20 7.16
CA LEU A 7 5.03 0.58 6.50
C LEU A 7 5.24 0.62 4.99
N PHE A 8 4.15 0.45 4.24
CA PHE A 8 4.15 0.54 2.79
C PHE A 8 3.36 1.77 2.31
N PRO A 9 4.02 2.81 1.79
CA PRO A 9 3.35 3.97 1.21
C PRO A 9 2.88 3.67 -0.23
N CYS A 10 1.57 3.72 -0.45
CA CYS A 10 0.96 3.55 -1.76
C CYS A 10 0.56 4.92 -2.35
N TYR A 11 1.00 5.19 -3.58
CA TYR A 11 0.66 6.42 -4.33
C TYR A 11 -0.26 6.16 -5.54
N SER A 12 -0.43 4.90 -5.93
CA SER A 12 -1.21 4.51 -7.10
C SER A 12 -2.67 4.28 -6.72
N LEU A 13 -3.58 5.04 -7.34
CA LEU A 13 -5.02 4.90 -7.11
C LEU A 13 -5.55 3.51 -7.51
N PRO A 14 -5.21 2.96 -8.70
CA PRO A 14 -5.63 1.60 -9.08
C PRO A 14 -5.10 0.53 -8.12
N LEU A 15 -3.83 0.65 -7.69
CA LEU A 15 -3.26 -0.30 -6.75
C LEU A 15 -3.97 -0.23 -5.39
N ARG A 16 -4.22 0.98 -4.88
CA ARG A 16 -4.99 1.17 -3.64
C ARG A 16 -6.34 0.47 -3.72
N ASP A 17 -7.07 0.66 -4.82
CA ASP A 17 -8.41 0.10 -4.99
C ASP A 17 -8.38 -1.43 -5.06
N TYR A 18 -7.40 -2.00 -5.76
CA TYR A 18 -7.17 -3.45 -5.77
C TYR A 18 -6.83 -4.01 -4.38
N LEU A 19 -5.94 -3.35 -3.62
CA LEU A 19 -5.63 -3.79 -2.26
C LEU A 19 -6.86 -3.71 -1.36
N MET A 20 -7.65 -2.64 -1.49
CA MET A 20 -8.86 -2.45 -0.70
C MET A 20 -10.00 -3.40 -1.05
N SER A 21 -10.16 -3.77 -2.33
CA SER A 21 -11.14 -4.78 -2.76
C SER A 21 -10.78 -6.18 -2.26
N ASN A 22 -9.48 -6.49 -2.09
CA ASN A 22 -8.97 -7.71 -1.48
C ASN A 22 -8.94 -7.68 0.08
N GLY A 23 -9.65 -6.72 0.66
CA GLY A 23 -9.86 -6.63 2.11
C GLY A 23 -8.67 -6.11 2.90
N LEU A 24 -7.69 -5.45 2.28
CA LEU A 24 -6.71 -4.64 3.00
C LEU A 24 -7.25 -3.24 3.29
N ARG A 25 -6.85 -2.67 4.42
CA ARG A 25 -7.18 -1.28 4.79
C ARG A 25 -5.88 -0.56 5.12
N TYR A 26 -5.66 0.59 4.47
CA TYR A 26 -4.59 1.49 4.89
C TYR A 26 -4.90 2.01 6.30
N LYS A 27 -3.86 2.24 7.10
CA LYS A 27 -3.99 2.72 8.48
C LYS A 27 -4.12 4.24 8.55
N LEU A 28 -3.46 4.94 7.64
CA LEU A 28 -3.55 6.39 7.53
C LEU A 28 -3.33 6.84 6.09
N SER A 29 -3.76 8.07 5.79
CA SER A 29 -3.40 8.77 4.56
C SER A 29 -2.69 10.08 4.90
N ALA A 30 -1.66 10.41 4.13
CA ALA A 30 -0.83 11.59 4.36
C ALA A 30 -0.46 12.24 3.02
N LEU A 31 0.12 13.43 3.07
CA LEU A 31 0.78 14.05 1.92
C LEU A 31 2.28 13.79 2.06
N ASN A 32 2.92 13.33 0.98
CA ASN A 32 4.37 13.27 0.92
C ASN A 32 4.93 14.69 0.96
N GLU A 33 5.91 14.94 1.84
CA GLU A 33 6.43 16.30 2.09
C GLU A 33 7.04 16.95 0.84
N ASN A 34 7.77 16.16 0.04
CA ASN A 34 8.54 16.65 -1.10
C ASN A 34 7.65 16.86 -2.33
N SER A 35 6.80 15.88 -2.62
CA SER A 35 5.97 15.88 -3.84
C SER A 35 4.58 16.46 -3.62
N ARG A 36 4.15 16.66 -2.36
CA ARG A 36 2.79 17.03 -1.96
C ARG A 36 1.72 16.06 -2.49
N LYS A 37 2.11 14.87 -2.96
CA LYS A 37 1.18 13.83 -3.43
C LYS A 37 0.57 13.10 -2.24
N LYS A 38 -0.73 12.80 -2.35
CA LYS A 38 -1.42 11.97 -1.37
C LYS A 38 -0.90 10.53 -1.43
N MET A 39 -0.66 9.94 -0.25
CA MET A 39 -0.29 8.55 -0.06
C MET A 39 -1.21 7.87 0.94
N TRP A 40 -1.40 6.57 0.75
CA TRP A 40 -2.10 5.68 1.68
C TRP A 40 -1.11 4.69 2.26
N ILE A 41 -1.00 4.63 3.58
CA ILE A 41 0.00 3.80 4.25
C ILE A 41 -0.64 2.50 4.72
N PHE A 42 -0.15 1.38 4.20
CA PHE A 42 -0.48 0.04 4.66
C PHE A 42 0.58 -0.48 5.63
N ILE A 43 0.21 -1.47 6.44
CA ILE A 43 1.21 -2.25 7.20
C ILE A 43 1.82 -3.26 6.22
N ASP A 44 3.14 -3.30 6.17
CA ASP A 44 3.87 -4.30 5.40
C ASP A 44 3.78 -5.65 6.12
N ASN A 45 3.12 -6.60 5.47
CA ASN A 45 2.90 -7.96 5.98
C ASN A 45 2.75 -8.94 4.82
N ASP A 46 2.73 -10.23 5.14
CA ASP A 46 2.68 -11.31 4.14
C ASP A 46 1.47 -11.23 3.22
N LYS A 47 0.32 -10.75 3.74
CA LYS A 47 -0.90 -10.55 2.93
C LYS A 47 -0.70 -9.44 1.90
N LEU A 48 -0.15 -8.30 2.31
CA LEU A 48 0.19 -7.20 1.40
C LEU A 48 1.16 -7.68 0.33
N ASN A 49 2.24 -8.33 0.74
CA ASN A 49 3.28 -8.79 -0.18
C ASN A 49 2.75 -9.79 -1.20
N SER A 50 1.89 -10.72 -0.78
CA SER A 50 1.22 -11.66 -1.69
C SER A 50 0.37 -10.96 -2.75
N LEU A 51 -0.46 -10.00 -2.33
CA LEU A 51 -1.29 -9.20 -3.26
C LEU A 51 -0.45 -8.31 -4.19
N LEU A 52 0.65 -7.74 -3.71
CA LEU A 52 1.58 -6.99 -4.56
C LEU A 52 2.23 -7.89 -5.62
N MET A 53 2.56 -9.14 -5.28
CA MET A 53 3.08 -10.11 -6.25
C MET A 53 2.03 -10.49 -7.29
N GLU A 54 0.78 -10.69 -6.89
CA GLU A 54 -0.33 -10.94 -7.80
C GLU A 54 -0.57 -9.75 -8.75
N TRP A 55 -0.65 -8.53 -8.21
CA TRP A 55 -0.81 -7.32 -9.01
C TRP A 55 0.29 -7.11 -10.04
N LYS A 56 1.55 -7.44 -9.69
CA LYS A 56 2.68 -7.37 -10.64
C LYS A 56 2.52 -8.33 -11.82
N LYS A 57 1.88 -9.49 -11.62
CA LYS A 57 1.62 -10.46 -12.69
C LYS A 57 0.53 -9.96 -13.65
N THR A 58 -0.43 -9.17 -13.16
CA THR A 58 -1.57 -8.69 -13.96
C THR A 58 -1.24 -7.49 -14.84
N LYS A 59 -0.04 -6.90 -14.75
CA LYS A 59 0.46 -5.73 -15.52
C LYS A 59 -0.67 -4.88 -16.16
N PRO A 60 -1.35 -4.00 -15.41
CA PRO A 60 -1.93 -2.84 -16.07
C PRO A 60 -0.77 -2.00 -16.60
N ILE A 61 -0.64 -1.96 -17.94
CA ILE A 61 0.25 -1.02 -18.66
C ILE A 61 -0.22 0.41 -18.36
#